data_AF-A0A522CQD6-F1
#
_entry.id   AF-A0A522CQD6-F1
#
_cell.length_a   1.000
_cell.length_b   1.000
_cell.length_c   1.000
_cell.angle_alpha   90.00
_cell.angle_beta   90.00
_cell.angle_gamma   90.00
#
_symmetry.space_group_name_H-M   'P 1'
#
loop_
_entity.id
_entity.type
_entity.pdbx_description
1 polymer ?
#
loop_
_entity_poly.entity_id
_entity_poly.type
_entity_poly.pdbx_seq_one_letter_code
_entity_poly.pdbx_strand_id
1 'polypeptide(L)'
;MDSEPYRDDRMYVLRLTSDFEKHDDHSFVATIKADHEIDFSKPTLLITYENTSQLPSVRVDEFTSRWDALAYVKKIEPTCPRVSLGGRPAHPTPTWSQHLAWLHAKGLKSAAEGDTPLPEGTDPKLNPREFLIRGDGA
;
A
#
# COMPACT_ATOMS: atom_id res chain seq x y z
N MET A 1 18.76 17.52 7.84
CA MET A 1 17.34 17.19 7.62
C MET A 1 17.17 15.78 8.12
N ASP A 2 16.61 15.63 9.31
CA ASP A 2 16.27 14.31 9.85
C ASP A 2 15.09 13.77 9.03
N SER A 3 15.31 12.73 8.24
CA SER A 3 14.22 12.02 7.56
C SER A 3 13.25 11.48 8.61
N GLU A 4 11.94 11.59 8.36
CA GLU A 4 10.95 11.00 9.26
C GLU A 4 11.22 9.49 9.44
N PRO A 5 11.10 8.96 10.66
CA PRO A 5 11.33 7.54 10.90
C PRO A 5 10.26 6.68 10.23
N TYR A 6 10.68 5.55 9.68
CA TYR A 6 9.76 4.52 9.20
C TYR A 6 9.00 3.88 10.37
N ARG A 7 7.74 3.53 10.13
CA ARG A 7 6.82 2.98 11.14
C ARG A 7 7.09 1.52 11.49
N ASP A 8 7.55 0.76 10.50
CA ASP A 8 7.99 -0.62 10.66
C ASP A 8 9.20 -0.88 9.75
N ASP A 9 9.63 -2.15 9.66
CA ASP A 9 10.82 -2.51 8.89
C ASP A 9 10.65 -2.29 7.38
N ARG A 10 9.42 -2.19 6.85
CA ARG A 10 9.14 -1.87 5.44
C ARG A 10 9.29 -0.38 5.20
N MET A 11 10.03 0.00 4.16
CA MET A 11 10.13 1.40 3.75
C MET A 11 8.92 1.88 2.96
N TYR A 12 8.23 0.97 2.26
CA TYR A 12 7.01 1.26 1.53
C TYR A 12 5.89 0.30 1.90
N VAL A 13 4.67 0.81 1.90
CA VAL A 13 3.45 0.02 2.13
C VAL A 13 2.49 0.21 0.96
N LEU A 14 1.84 -0.88 0.61
CA LEU A 14 0.92 -0.95 -0.51
C LEU A 14 -0.51 -0.94 0.04
N ARG A 15 -1.46 -0.38 -0.71
CA ARG A 15 -2.88 -0.45 -0.38
C ARG A 15 -3.73 -0.56 -1.63
N LEU A 16 -4.71 -1.46 -1.60
CA LEU A 16 -5.71 -1.59 -2.64
C LEU A 16 -6.98 -0.82 -2.28
N THR A 17 -7.62 -0.19 -3.27
CA THR A 17 -8.95 0.42 -3.14
C THR A 17 -9.73 0.37 -4.45
N SER A 18 -11.06 0.24 -4.35
CA SER A 18 -12.01 0.41 -5.45
C SER A 18 -12.86 1.67 -5.31
N ASP A 19 -12.69 2.40 -4.21
CA ASP A 19 -13.42 3.65 -3.89
C ASP A 19 -12.53 4.84 -4.22
N PHE A 20 -12.54 5.20 -5.50
CA PHE A 20 -11.80 6.33 -6.03
C PHE A 20 -12.55 6.98 -7.18
N GLU A 21 -12.34 8.28 -7.35
CA GLU A 21 -12.77 9.07 -8.49
C GLU A 21 -11.56 9.38 -9.35
N LYS A 22 -11.67 9.11 -10.66
CA LYS A 22 -10.67 9.49 -11.65
C LYS A 22 -11.06 10.83 -12.24
N HIS A 23 -10.26 11.87 -12.00
CA HIS A 23 -10.50 13.21 -12.55
C HIS A 23 -9.92 13.35 -13.96
N ASP A 24 -8.75 12.74 -14.20
CA ASP A 24 -8.11 12.63 -15.51
C ASP A 24 -7.22 11.37 -15.54
N ASP A 25 -6.48 11.13 -16.63
CA ASP A 25 -5.62 9.94 -16.78
C ASP A 25 -4.52 9.82 -15.72
N HIS A 26 -4.22 10.90 -15.00
CA HIS A 26 -3.12 11.04 -14.05
C HIS A 26 -3.56 11.54 -12.67
N SER A 27 -4.85 11.77 -12.44
CA SER A 27 -5.35 12.36 -11.19
C SER A 27 -6.47 11.51 -10.61
N PHE A 28 -6.22 10.97 -9.42
CA PHE A 28 -7.16 10.14 -8.69
C PHE A 28 -7.44 10.77 -7.33
N VAL A 29 -8.71 10.74 -6.90
CA VAL A 29 -9.09 11.00 -5.52
C VAL A 29 -9.56 9.68 -4.94
N ALA A 30 -8.79 9.14 -4.00
CA ALA A 30 -9.13 7.89 -3.34
C ALA A 30 -9.52 8.15 -1.89
N THR A 31 -10.66 7.60 -1.47
CA THR A 31 -11.05 7.62 -0.06
C THR A 31 -10.54 6.36 0.60
N ILE A 32 -9.74 6.52 1.65
CA ILE A 32 -9.18 5.38 2.38
C ILE A 32 -9.95 5.14 3.69
N LYS A 33 -10.68 4.03 3.76
CA LYS A 33 -11.39 3.55 4.98
C LYS A 33 -10.74 2.26 5.51
N ALA A 34 -10.74 2.01 6.83
CA ALA A 34 -10.12 0.77 7.40
C ALA A 34 -10.86 -0.48 6.96
N ASP A 35 -12.17 -0.38 6.86
CA ASP A 35 -13.12 -1.46 6.65
C ASP A 35 -13.63 -1.49 5.21
N HIS A 36 -12.85 -0.93 4.27
CA HIS A 36 -13.26 -0.93 2.88
C HIS A 36 -13.05 -2.31 2.25
N GLU A 37 -14.15 -3.03 2.03
CA GLU A 37 -14.14 -4.16 1.13
C GLU A 37 -13.96 -3.68 -0.31
N ILE A 38 -13.00 -4.29 -1.01
CA ILE A 38 -12.76 -4.01 -2.43
C ILE A 38 -13.93 -4.59 -3.24
N ASP A 39 -14.63 -3.73 -3.96
CA ASP A 39 -15.68 -4.10 -4.91
C ASP A 39 -15.05 -4.74 -6.15
N PHE A 40 -15.26 -6.04 -6.30
CA PHE A 40 -14.71 -6.84 -7.38
C PHE A 40 -15.27 -6.51 -8.77
N SER A 41 -16.35 -5.75 -8.85
CA SER A 41 -16.95 -5.31 -10.12
C SER A 41 -16.33 -4.02 -10.67
N LYS A 42 -15.45 -3.38 -9.89
CA LYS A 42 -14.85 -2.09 -10.22
C LYS A 42 -13.35 -2.21 -10.50
N PRO A 43 -12.79 -1.26 -11.27
CA PRO A 43 -11.35 -1.06 -11.32
C PRO A 43 -10.76 -0.92 -9.90
N THR A 44 -9.51 -1.34 -9.74
CA THR A 44 -8.80 -1.30 -8.46
C THR A 44 -7.56 -0.44 -8.59
N LEU A 45 -7.40 0.54 -7.71
CA LEU A 45 -6.13 1.25 -7.54
C LEU A 45 -5.26 0.52 -6.52
N LEU A 46 -3.98 0.40 -6.86
CA LEU A 46 -2.92 0.10 -5.92
C LEU A 46 -2.13 1.38 -5.66
N ILE A 47 -2.08 1.78 -4.41
CA ILE A 47 -1.34 2.97 -3.99
C ILE A 47 -0.15 2.53 -3.16
N THR A 48 1.03 3.01 -3.52
CA THR A 48 2.26 2.79 -2.77
C THR A 48 2.59 4.06 -1.99
N TYR A 49 2.78 3.91 -0.69
CA TYR A 49 3.17 4.99 0.22
C TYR A 49 4.56 4.73 0.76
N GLU A 50 5.31 5.80 1.01
CA GLU A 50 6.42 5.71 1.94
C GLU A 50 5.89 5.47 3.36
N ASN A 51 6.46 4.51 4.10
CA ASN A 51 5.95 4.06 5.38
C ASN A 51 6.36 4.98 6.55
N THR A 52 6.18 6.28 6.38
CA THR A 52 6.38 7.32 7.40
C THR A 52 5.05 7.70 8.05
N SER A 53 5.08 8.59 9.04
CA SER A 53 3.86 9.15 9.64
C SER A 53 2.99 9.91 8.64
N GLN A 54 3.60 10.57 7.66
CA GLN A 54 2.88 11.36 6.66
C GLN A 54 2.26 10.50 5.55
N LEU A 55 2.78 9.30 5.32
CA LEU A 55 2.39 8.40 4.21
C LEU A 55 2.30 9.14 2.86
N PRO A 56 3.39 9.77 2.39
CA PRO A 56 3.37 10.38 1.06
C PRO A 56 3.17 9.27 0.01
N SER A 57 2.18 9.45 -0.87
CA SER A 57 1.98 8.57 -2.02
C SER A 57 3.14 8.75 -3.00
N VAL A 58 3.81 7.66 -3.36
CA VAL A 58 4.96 7.68 -4.29
C VAL A 58 4.64 7.05 -5.63
N ARG A 59 3.58 6.24 -5.70
CA ARG A 59 3.15 5.57 -6.93
C ARG A 59 1.68 5.15 -6.85
N VAL A 60 1.00 5.23 -7.99
CA VAL A 60 -0.33 4.66 -8.20
C VAL A 60 -0.31 3.79 -9.43
N ASP A 61 -0.92 2.61 -9.32
CA ASP A 61 -1.16 1.71 -10.44
C ASP A 61 -2.66 1.40 -10.52
N GLU A 62 -3.27 1.65 -11.67
CA GLU A 62 -4.66 1.31 -11.96
C GLU A 62 -4.74 -0.09 -12.58
N PHE A 63 -5.59 -0.94 -12.03
CA PHE A 63 -5.85 -2.29 -12.53
C PHE A 63 -7.31 -2.43 -12.91
N THR A 64 -7.56 -3.03 -14.07
CA THR A 64 -8.92 -3.35 -14.54
C THR A 64 -9.59 -4.44 -13.70
N SER A 65 -8.79 -5.30 -13.05
CA SER A 65 -9.28 -6.40 -12.22
C SER A 65 -8.54 -6.47 -10.89
N ARG A 66 -9.26 -6.81 -9.81
CA ARG A 66 -8.66 -7.14 -8.52
C ARG A 66 -7.66 -8.29 -8.63
N TRP A 67 -7.88 -9.27 -9.51
CA TRP A 67 -6.98 -10.42 -9.64
C TRP A 67 -5.60 -9.99 -10.12
N ASP A 68 -5.55 -9.06 -11.08
CA ASP A 68 -4.30 -8.50 -11.59
C ASP A 68 -3.60 -7.69 -10.50
N ALA A 69 -4.37 -6.86 -9.76
CA ALA A 69 -3.84 -6.08 -8.65
C ALA A 69 -3.24 -6.99 -7.55
N LEU A 70 -3.95 -8.05 -7.16
CA LEU A 70 -3.47 -9.03 -6.18
C LEU A 70 -2.24 -9.80 -6.69
N ALA A 71 -2.22 -10.20 -7.95
CA ALA A 71 -1.06 -10.88 -8.53
C ALA A 71 0.18 -9.97 -8.53
N TYR A 72 -0.03 -8.68 -8.82
CA TYR A 72 1.02 -7.67 -8.77
C TYR A 72 1.53 -7.44 -7.35
N VAL A 73 0.63 -7.27 -6.37
CA VAL A 73 1.00 -7.15 -4.94
C VAL A 73 1.85 -8.34 -4.49
N LYS A 74 1.42 -9.57 -4.82
CA LYS A 74 2.15 -10.80 -4.46
C LYS A 74 3.56 -10.87 -5.03
N LYS A 75 3.79 -10.22 -6.17
CA LYS A 75 5.10 -10.13 -6.82
C LYS A 75 5.97 -9.02 -6.20
N ILE A 76 5.38 -7.86 -5.90
CA ILE A 76 6.13 -6.64 -5.56
C ILE A 76 6.34 -6.47 -4.06
N GLU A 77 5.35 -6.78 -3.22
CA GLU A 77 5.45 -6.57 -1.77
C GLU A 77 6.65 -7.31 -1.13
N PRO A 78 6.99 -8.56 -1.54
CA PRO A 78 8.20 -9.25 -1.07
C PRO A 78 9.52 -8.56 -1.46
N THR A 79 9.48 -7.71 -2.49
CA THR A 79 10.63 -6.92 -2.99
C THR A 79 10.70 -5.52 -2.35
N CYS A 80 9.80 -5.21 -1.40
CA CYS A 80 9.85 -3.94 -0.70
C CYS A 80 11.17 -3.81 0.09
N PRO A 81 11.92 -2.70 -0.09
CA PRO A 81 13.08 -2.37 0.71
C PRO A 81 12.81 -2.38 2.21
N ARG A 82 13.79 -2.84 2.99
CA ARG A 82 13.71 -2.89 4.44
C ARG A 82 14.76 -2.03 5.11
N VAL A 83 14.36 -1.36 6.20
CA VAL A 83 15.24 -0.53 7.02
C VAL A 83 16.38 -1.36 7.61
N SER A 84 16.05 -2.52 8.19
CA SER A 84 17.04 -3.44 8.77
C SER A 84 18.04 -4.00 7.76
N LEU A 85 17.75 -3.91 6.46
CA LEU A 85 18.61 -4.36 5.37
C LEU A 85 19.31 -3.20 4.65
N GLY A 86 19.40 -2.03 5.30
CA GLY A 86 20.07 -0.85 4.74
C GLY A 86 19.34 -0.29 3.51
N GLY A 87 18.01 -0.39 3.51
CA GLY A 87 17.16 0.06 2.41
C GLY A 87 17.21 -0.84 1.17
N ARG A 88 17.53 -2.11 1.35
CA ARG A 88 17.52 -3.12 0.27
C ARG A 88 16.39 -4.13 0.48
N PRO A 89 15.89 -4.73 -0.61
CA PRO A 89 15.01 -5.89 -0.49
C PRO A 89 15.73 -7.06 0.16
N ALA A 90 14.96 -7.97 0.76
CA ALA A 90 15.49 -9.25 1.22
C ALA A 90 16.10 -10.04 0.05
N HIS A 91 17.28 -10.59 0.27
CA HIS A 91 17.99 -11.42 -0.70
C HIS A 91 18.35 -12.78 -0.08
N PRO A 92 17.93 -13.91 -0.69
CA PRO A 92 17.06 -13.99 -1.86
C PRO A 92 15.65 -13.43 -1.58
N THR A 93 14.95 -13.00 -2.64
CA THR A 93 13.57 -12.52 -2.49
C THR A 93 12.70 -13.65 -1.92
N PRO A 94 11.99 -13.41 -0.80
CA PRO A 94 11.16 -14.44 -0.20
C PRO A 94 9.99 -14.78 -1.13
N THR A 95 9.59 -16.04 -1.13
CA THR A 95 8.31 -16.44 -1.72
C THR A 95 7.15 -15.73 -1.03
N TRP A 96 6.00 -15.65 -1.69
CA TRP A 96 4.80 -15.03 -1.12
C TRP A 96 4.45 -15.57 0.28
N SER A 97 4.45 -16.89 0.46
CA SER A 97 4.14 -17.52 1.76
C SER A 97 5.16 -17.18 2.84
N GLN A 98 6.45 -17.10 2.49
CA GLN A 98 7.50 -16.69 3.43
C GLN A 98 7.36 -15.21 3.82
N HIS A 99 7.00 -14.36 2.87
CA HIS A 99 6.73 -12.95 3.13
C HIS A 99 5.54 -12.76 4.07
N LEU A 100 4.42 -13.45 3.83
CA LEU A 100 3.26 -13.43 4.73
C LEU A 100 3.61 -13.94 6.12
N ALA A 101 4.33 -15.06 6.22
CA ALA A 101 4.76 -15.59 7.52
C ALA A 101 5.63 -14.58 8.30
N TRP A 102 6.50 -13.86 7.60
CA TRP A 102 7.30 -12.79 8.19
C TRP A 102 6.46 -11.60 8.66
N LEU A 103 5.47 -11.16 7.85
CA LEU A 103 4.54 -10.09 8.25
C LEU A 103 3.76 -10.50 9.50
N HIS A 104 3.17 -11.70 9.52
CA HIS A 104 2.37 -12.20 10.62
C HIS A 104 3.20 -12.37 11.90
N ALA A 105 4.44 -12.85 11.80
CA ALA A 105 5.36 -12.94 12.92
C ALA A 105 5.72 -11.56 13.52
N LYS A 106 5.51 -10.48 12.77
CA LYS A 106 5.67 -9.08 13.21
C LYS A 106 4.35 -8.41 13.60
N GLY A 107 3.23 -9.12 13.54
CA GLY A 107 1.90 -8.55 13.76
C GLY A 107 1.45 -7.59 12.64
N LEU A 108 2.06 -7.68 11.46
CA LEU A 108 1.76 -6.88 10.29
C LEU A 108 0.88 -7.66 9.31
N LYS A 109 0.20 -6.93 8.43
CA LYS A 109 -0.64 -7.46 7.35
C LYS A 109 -0.16 -6.99 5.99
N SER A 110 -0.41 -7.82 4.98
CA SER A 110 -0.17 -7.48 3.59
C SER A 110 -1.30 -6.62 3.01
N ALA A 111 -0.99 -5.86 1.96
CA ALA A 111 -2.00 -5.19 1.12
C ALA A 111 -3.03 -6.15 0.51
N ALA A 112 -2.64 -7.40 0.25
CA ALA A 112 -3.52 -8.44 -0.28
C ALA A 112 -4.51 -8.99 0.76
N GLU A 113 -4.30 -8.72 2.05
CA GLU A 113 -5.15 -9.17 3.16
C GLU A 113 -6.22 -8.12 3.56
N GLY A 114 -6.32 -7.01 2.82
CA GLY A 114 -7.40 -6.02 2.92
C GLY A 114 -7.23 -4.96 4.02
N ASP A 115 -6.65 -5.33 5.17
CA ASP A 115 -6.48 -4.42 6.31
C ASP A 115 -5.02 -3.96 6.46
N THR A 116 -4.53 -3.07 5.60
CA THR A 116 -3.25 -2.41 5.89
C THR A 116 -3.51 -1.35 6.98
N PRO A 117 -2.94 -1.48 8.19
CA PRO A 117 -3.21 -0.55 9.28
C PRO A 117 -2.77 0.86 8.88
N LEU A 118 -3.72 1.80 8.96
CA LEU A 118 -3.44 3.22 8.85
C LEU A 118 -2.52 3.69 10.00
N PRO A 119 -1.92 4.88 9.92
CA PRO A 119 -1.18 5.49 11.01
C PRO A 119 -1.95 5.43 12.33
N GLU A 120 -1.25 5.18 13.43
CA GLU A 120 -1.82 5.33 14.76
C GLU A 120 -2.22 6.81 14.92
N GLY A 121 -3.51 7.09 15.17
CA GLY A 121 -4.10 8.44 15.11
C GLY A 121 -4.90 8.75 13.82
N THR A 122 -4.79 7.91 12.78
CA THR A 122 -5.76 7.81 11.68
C THR A 122 -6.61 6.58 11.95
N ASP A 123 -7.51 6.69 12.92
CA ASP A 123 -8.66 5.81 12.94
C ASP A 123 -9.57 6.25 11.77
N PRO A 124 -9.71 5.45 10.71
CA PRO A 124 -10.58 5.81 9.59
C PRO A 124 -12.06 5.69 9.93
N LYS A 125 -12.43 5.16 11.11
CA LYS A 125 -13.76 5.35 11.68
C LYS A 125 -13.94 6.76 12.24
N LEU A 126 -12.85 7.48 12.54
CA LEU A 126 -12.86 8.85 13.08
C LEU A 126 -12.51 9.91 12.04
N ASN A 127 -11.70 9.60 11.00
CA ASN A 127 -11.34 10.55 9.94
C ASN A 127 -11.05 9.82 8.60
N PRO A 128 -12.03 9.67 7.69
CA PRO A 128 -11.74 9.29 6.31
C PRO A 128 -10.81 10.35 5.70
N ARG A 129 -9.66 9.92 5.16
CA ARG A 129 -8.77 10.81 4.42
C ARG A 129 -9.00 10.61 2.94
N GLU A 130 -9.40 11.69 2.27
CA GLU A 130 -9.29 11.82 0.83
C GLU A 130 -7.84 12.12 0.50
N PHE A 131 -7.21 11.23 -0.24
CA PHE A 131 -5.90 11.49 -0.80
C PHE A 131 -6.12 11.94 -2.24
N LEU A 132 -5.75 13.19 -2.54
CA LEU A 132 -5.52 13.59 -3.92
C LEU A 132 -4.19 12.98 -4.33
N ILE A 133 -4.26 11.98 -5.19
CA ILE A 133 -3.08 11.26 -5.65
C ILE A 133 -2.89 11.59 -7.12
N ARG A 134 -1.79 12.30 -7.39
CA ARG A 134 -1.32 12.54 -8.74
C ARG A 134 -0.49 11.33 -9.14
N GLY A 135 -1.00 10.52 -10.06
CA GLY A 135 -0.21 9.53 -10.75
C GLY A 135 0.75 10.26 -11.69
N ASP A 136 2.05 10.18 -11.44
CA ASP A 136 3.01 10.53 -12.47
C ASP A 136 2.83 9.53 -13.62
N GLY A 137 2.27 10.01 -14.73
CA GLY A 137 2.17 9.25 -15.97
C GLY A 137 3.57 8.79 -16.38
N ALA A 138 3.78 7.48 -16.41
CA ALA A 138 4.96 6.87 -17.00
C ALA A 138 4.87 6.92 -18.53
#